data_AF-A0A924J282-F1
#
_entry.id   AF-A0A924J282-F1
#
_cell.length_a   1.000
_cell.length_b   1.000
_cell.length_c   1.000
_cell.angle_alpha   90.00
_cell.angle_beta   90.00
_cell.angle_gamma   90.00
#
_symmetry.space_group_name_H-M   'P 1'
#
loop_
_entity.id
_entity.type
_entity.pdbx_description
1 polymer ?
#
loop_
_entity_poly.entity_id
_entity_poly.type
_entity_poly.pdbx_seq_one_letter_code
_entity_poly.pdbx_strand_id
1 'polypeptide(L)'
;MLSPVALVSCLAGCTPGEHAVVPAPNKDGVTVALASPVGYVKVGDRRIAWHPSPGVSRYELVLSDSVEVPIFTAVTADTQVVLPDGFQYSLSQNYRWYVTAYRDRDSTAWRSPVAIFRLEGEGRRMPPLPKP
;
A
#
# COMPACT_ATOMS: atom_id res chain seq x y z
N MET A 1 41.49 -34.03 -1.98
CA MET A 1 40.42 -33.15 -2.49
C MET A 1 40.53 -31.83 -1.74
N LEU A 2 40.95 -30.75 -2.42
CA LEU A 2 41.19 -29.45 -1.79
C LEU A 2 39.88 -28.68 -1.59
N SER A 3 39.60 -28.29 -0.35
CA SER A 3 39.08 -26.96 0.01
C SER A 3 40.31 -26.04 0.22
N PRO A 4 40.24 -24.69 0.20
CA PRO A 4 39.14 -23.84 0.68
C PRO A 4 38.93 -22.53 -0.15
N VAL A 5 38.02 -21.64 0.28
CA VAL A 5 38.28 -20.21 0.58
C VAL A 5 36.97 -19.57 1.08
N ALA A 6 37.03 -19.06 2.31
CA ALA A 6 36.07 -18.13 2.88
C ALA A 6 36.37 -16.70 2.40
N LEU A 7 35.34 -15.87 2.24
CA LEU A 7 35.53 -14.41 2.20
C LEU A 7 34.57 -13.73 3.19
N VAL A 8 35.18 -12.84 3.95
CA VAL A 8 34.69 -12.18 5.17
C VAL A 8 34.15 -10.78 4.84
N SER A 9 33.03 -10.45 5.50
CA SER A 9 32.52 -9.15 5.99
C SER A 9 32.54 -7.87 5.14
N CYS A 10 31.42 -7.15 5.19
CA CYS A 10 31.39 -5.70 5.46
C CYS A 10 30.16 -5.33 6.31
N LEU A 11 30.42 -4.64 7.42
CA LEU A 11 29.44 -4.04 8.32
C LEU A 11 28.84 -2.77 7.68
N ALA A 12 27.54 -2.57 7.81
CA ALA A 12 26.95 -1.24 7.82
C ALA A 12 25.77 -1.26 8.80
N GLY A 13 25.96 -0.60 9.95
CA GLY A 13 24.87 -0.33 10.88
C GLY A 13 23.94 0.73 10.32
N CYS A 14 22.63 0.50 10.46
CA CYS A 14 21.59 1.52 10.48
C CYS A 14 20.47 1.01 11.41
N THR A 15 20.40 1.55 12.63
CA THR A 15 19.11 1.79 13.31
C THR A 15 18.81 3.29 13.17
N PRO A 16 17.56 3.80 13.17
CA PRO A 16 16.30 3.19 13.62
C PRO A 16 15.08 3.42 12.70
N GLY A 17 13.98 2.70 12.96
CA GLY A 17 12.61 3.20 12.78
C GLY A 17 12.06 3.35 11.36
N GLU A 18 11.51 2.28 10.79
CA GLU A 18 10.37 2.42 9.89
C GLU A 18 9.57 1.12 9.95
N HIS A 19 8.27 1.21 10.24
CA HIS A 19 7.32 0.09 10.12
C HIS A 19 7.15 -0.23 8.63
N ALA A 20 8.19 -0.72 7.97
CA ALA A 20 8.05 -1.42 6.72
C ALA A 20 7.34 -2.74 7.05
N VAL A 21 6.06 -2.83 6.72
CA VAL A 21 5.33 -4.10 6.72
C VAL A 21 5.98 -4.98 5.65
N VAL A 22 6.97 -5.78 6.05
CA VAL A 22 7.55 -6.82 5.20
C VAL A 22 6.49 -7.91 5.11
N PRO A 23 5.85 -8.15 3.95
CA PRO A 23 4.83 -9.16 3.87
C PRO A 23 5.50 -10.54 3.84
N ALA A 24 5.07 -11.44 4.74
CA ALA A 24 5.48 -12.84 4.67
C ALA A 24 4.94 -13.48 3.37
N PRO A 25 5.76 -14.24 2.62
CA PRO A 25 5.31 -14.94 1.43
C PRO A 25 4.25 -16.00 1.79
N ASN A 26 3.14 -16.03 1.05
CA ASN A 26 2.19 -17.14 1.09
C ASN A 26 2.82 -18.42 0.52
N LYS A 27 2.16 -19.59 0.71
CA LYS A 27 2.67 -20.94 0.37
C LYS A 27 3.31 -21.10 -1.02
N ASP A 28 2.98 -20.23 -1.97
CA ASP A 28 3.50 -20.23 -3.35
C ASP A 28 4.60 -19.19 -3.62
N GLY A 29 5.05 -18.46 -2.59
CA GLY A 29 6.08 -17.41 -2.70
C GLY A 29 5.58 -16.10 -3.33
N VAL A 30 4.30 -15.99 -3.67
CA VAL A 30 3.72 -14.78 -4.29
C VAL A 30 3.22 -13.83 -3.21
N THR A 31 3.81 -12.64 -3.19
CA THR A 31 3.39 -11.50 -2.39
C THR A 31 3.11 -10.31 -3.31
N VAL A 32 1.99 -9.64 -3.08
CA VAL A 32 1.73 -8.33 -3.69
C VAL A 32 2.22 -7.26 -2.73
N ALA A 33 3.35 -6.63 -3.07
CA ALA A 33 3.90 -5.53 -2.28
C ALA A 33 3.20 -4.22 -2.65
N LEU A 34 2.64 -3.54 -1.66
CA LEU A 34 1.98 -2.25 -1.84
C LEU A 34 3.01 -1.12 -1.86
N ALA A 35 2.81 -0.12 -2.70
CA ALA A 35 3.76 1.00 -2.84
C ALA A 35 3.20 2.31 -2.27
N SER A 36 2.03 2.76 -2.73
CA SER A 36 1.44 4.04 -2.34
C SER A 36 -0.07 4.03 -2.60
N PRO A 37 -0.91 4.72 -1.82
CA PRO A 37 -0.59 5.55 -0.65
C PRO A 37 -0.43 4.76 0.65
N VAL A 38 0.44 5.24 1.54
CA VAL A 38 0.57 4.78 2.94
C VAL A 38 0.81 5.99 3.84
N GLY A 39 0.23 6.00 5.04
CA GLY A 39 0.42 7.09 6.01
C GLY A 39 -0.29 8.39 5.58
N TYR A 40 0.36 9.54 5.76
CA TYR A 40 -0.21 10.83 5.38
C TYR A 40 0.08 11.17 3.93
N VAL A 41 -0.94 11.54 3.16
CA VAL A 41 -0.81 11.87 1.73
C VAL A 41 -1.49 13.19 1.38
N LYS A 42 -0.94 13.92 0.42
CA LYS A 42 -1.48 15.19 -0.03
C LYS A 42 -2.88 15.01 -0.62
N VAL A 43 -3.78 15.97 -0.37
CA VAL A 43 -5.18 15.96 -0.85
C VAL A 43 -5.30 15.79 -2.38
N GLY A 44 -4.27 16.18 -3.14
CA GLY A 44 -4.23 16.05 -4.60
C GLY A 44 -3.64 14.73 -5.12
N ASP A 45 -3.11 13.86 -4.27
CA ASP A 45 -2.60 12.57 -4.71
C ASP A 45 -3.76 11.58 -4.90
N ARG A 46 -3.88 11.08 -6.13
CA ARG A 46 -4.98 10.22 -6.58
C ARG A 46 -4.48 8.87 -7.06
N ARG A 47 -3.17 8.62 -7.00
CA ARG A 47 -2.58 7.40 -7.53
C ARG A 47 -2.47 6.36 -6.44
N ILE A 48 -3.08 5.20 -6.68
CA ILE A 48 -2.89 3.99 -5.91
C ILE A 48 -2.01 3.05 -6.73
N ALA A 49 -0.91 2.57 -6.17
CA ALA A 49 0.11 1.80 -6.88
C ALA A 49 0.67 0.68 -6.00
N TRP A 50 0.99 -0.44 -6.65
CA TRP A 50 1.61 -1.63 -6.07
C TRP A 50 2.71 -2.14 -7.00
N HIS A 51 3.50 -3.10 -6.53
CA HIS A 51 4.52 -3.75 -7.35
C HIS A 51 3.94 -4.92 -8.16
N PRO A 52 4.44 -5.15 -9.39
CA PRO A 52 4.08 -6.33 -10.16
C PRO A 52 4.49 -7.60 -9.41
N SER A 53 3.68 -8.65 -9.57
CA SER A 53 3.90 -9.96 -8.97
C SER A 53 4.09 -11.00 -10.07
N PRO A 54 5.07 -11.92 -9.95
CA PRO A 54 5.37 -12.89 -11.01
C PRO A 54 4.18 -13.77 -11.40
N GLY A 55 3.90 -13.82 -12.71
CA GLY A 55 2.85 -14.68 -13.27
C GLY A 55 1.42 -14.27 -12.90
N VAL A 56 1.19 -13.02 -12.50
CA VAL A 56 -0.14 -12.45 -12.28
C VAL A 56 -0.64 -11.84 -13.59
N SER A 57 -1.91 -12.07 -13.92
CA SER A 57 -2.56 -11.58 -15.14
C SER A 57 -3.48 -10.39 -14.90
N ARG A 58 -4.05 -10.28 -13.70
CA ARG A 58 -4.88 -9.13 -13.32
C ARG A 58 -4.86 -8.88 -11.81
N TYR A 59 -5.27 -7.67 -11.46
CA TYR A 59 -5.41 -7.20 -10.10
C TYR A 59 -6.82 -6.65 -9.89
N GLU A 60 -7.34 -6.83 -8.68
CA GLU A 60 -8.52 -6.13 -8.18
C GLU A 60 -8.09 -5.26 -7.00
N LEU A 61 -8.22 -3.95 -7.17
CA LEU A 61 -8.02 -2.96 -6.13
C LEU A 61 -9.35 -2.74 -5.40
N VAL A 62 -9.31 -2.75 -4.07
CA VAL A 62 -10.42 -2.31 -3.21
C VAL A 62 -9.93 -1.20 -2.29
N LEU A 63 -10.63 -0.08 -2.28
CA LEU A 63 -10.46 1.04 -1.38
C LEU A 63 -11.72 1.19 -0.53
N SER A 64 -11.54 1.21 0.78
CA SER A 64 -12.59 1.33 1.78
C SER A 64 -12.39 2.55 2.68
N ASP A 65 -13.47 3.01 3.27
CA ASP A 65 -13.46 4.04 4.30
C ASP A 65 -13.02 3.50 5.68
N SER A 66 -13.18 4.33 6.72
CA SER A 66 -12.75 4.01 8.08
C SER A 66 -13.56 2.90 8.77
N VAL A 67 -14.76 2.60 8.26
CA VAL A 67 -15.64 1.52 8.74
C VAL A 67 -15.61 0.30 7.81
N GLU A 68 -14.60 0.22 6.95
CA GLU A 68 -14.34 -0.88 6.01
C GLU A 68 -15.40 -1.06 4.92
N VAL A 69 -16.23 -0.04 4.67
CA VAL A 69 -17.17 -0.04 3.53
C VAL A 69 -16.39 0.25 2.25
N PRO A 70 -16.46 -0.62 1.21
CA PRO A 70 -15.84 -0.32 -0.07
C PRO A 70 -16.46 0.93 -0.71
N ILE A 71 -15.61 1.91 -1.00
CA ILE A 71 -16.00 3.17 -1.64
C ILE A 71 -15.48 3.27 -3.08
N PHE A 72 -14.53 2.42 -3.44
CA PHE A 72 -14.03 2.29 -4.80
C PHE A 72 -13.44 0.90 -5.04
N THR A 73 -13.74 0.33 -6.21
CA THR A 73 -13.16 -0.93 -6.69
C THR A 73 -12.76 -0.77 -8.14
N ALA A 74 -11.63 -1.36 -8.53
CA ALA A 74 -11.19 -1.40 -9.92
C ALA A 74 -10.51 -2.73 -10.24
N VAL A 75 -10.74 -3.25 -11.45
CA VAL A 75 -10.03 -4.41 -11.98
C VAL A 75 -9.13 -3.95 -13.13
N THR A 76 -7.85 -4.29 -13.09
CA THR A 76 -6.87 -3.88 -14.11
C THR A 76 -5.73 -4.88 -14.24
N ALA A 77 -5.09 -4.94 -15.40
CA ALA A 77 -3.81 -5.64 -15.58
C ALA A 77 -2.60 -4.77 -15.16
N ASP A 78 -2.81 -3.46 -15.03
CA ASP A 78 -1.77 -2.53 -14.60
C ASP A 78 -1.46 -2.65 -13.11
N THR A 79 -0.39 -2.00 -12.69
CA THR A 79 0.07 -1.96 -11.29
C THR A 79 -0.25 -0.65 -10.58
N GLN A 80 -1.10 0.16 -11.21
CA GLN A 80 -1.57 1.42 -10.65
C GLN A 80 -2.99 1.74 -11.14
N VAL A 81 -3.72 2.49 -10.32
CA VAL A 81 -5.00 3.09 -10.65
C VAL A 81 -4.95 4.56 -10.24
N VAL A 82 -5.43 5.43 -11.13
CA VAL A 82 -5.67 6.83 -10.81
C VAL A 82 -7.16 7.00 -10.53
N LEU A 83 -7.49 7.52 -9.37
CA LEU A 83 -8.90 7.73 -9.01
C LEU A 83 -9.54 8.81 -9.90
N PRO A 84 -10.84 8.64 -10.24
CA PRO A 84 -11.57 9.59 -11.08
C PRO A 84 -11.45 11.03 -10.60
N ASP A 85 -11.49 11.98 -11.53
CA ASP A 85 -11.65 13.39 -11.19
C ASP A 85 -12.93 13.57 -10.36
N GLY A 86 -12.83 14.29 -9.23
CA GLY A 86 -13.95 14.50 -8.32
C GLY A 86 -14.17 13.39 -7.28
N PHE A 87 -13.32 12.37 -7.20
CA PHE A 87 -13.34 11.45 -6.05
C PHE A 87 -13.08 12.24 -4.76
N GLN A 88 -14.05 12.27 -3.85
CA GLN A 88 -13.98 13.09 -2.64
C GLN A 88 -13.55 12.26 -1.44
N TYR A 89 -12.45 12.69 -0.85
CA TYR A 89 -11.97 12.18 0.43
C TYR A 89 -12.37 13.14 1.56
N SER A 90 -12.61 12.58 2.73
CA SER A 90 -12.75 13.28 4.00
C SER A 90 -11.39 13.39 4.69
N LEU A 91 -11.03 14.58 5.16
CA LEU A 91 -9.78 14.83 5.90
C LEU A 91 -9.77 14.20 7.32
N SER A 92 -10.94 13.83 7.84
CA SER A 92 -11.08 13.29 9.20
C SER A 92 -10.97 11.77 9.28
N GLN A 93 -10.90 11.07 8.15
CA GLN A 93 -10.98 9.62 8.10
C GLN A 93 -9.66 8.96 7.70
N ASN A 94 -9.50 7.72 8.14
CA ASN A 94 -8.49 6.81 7.60
C ASN A 94 -9.12 5.99 6.48
N TYR A 95 -8.36 5.81 5.42
CA TYR A 95 -8.71 4.97 4.28
C TYR A 95 -7.88 3.71 4.29
N ARG A 96 -8.50 2.61 3.86
CA ARG A 96 -7.87 1.30 3.82
C ARG A 96 -7.92 0.78 2.39
N TRP A 97 -6.85 0.21 1.90
CA TRP A 97 -6.87 -0.42 0.59
C TRP A 97 -6.01 -1.66 0.54
N TYR A 98 -6.35 -2.54 -0.38
CA TYR A 98 -5.61 -3.76 -0.66
C TYR A 98 -5.83 -4.15 -2.12
N VAL A 99 -4.99 -5.06 -2.58
CA VAL A 99 -5.07 -5.60 -3.93
C VAL A 99 -5.15 -7.11 -3.87
N THR A 100 -6.04 -7.70 -4.65
CA THR A 100 -6.06 -9.14 -4.94
C THR A 100 -5.44 -9.36 -6.30
N ALA A 101 -4.34 -10.12 -6.34
CA ALA A 101 -3.69 -10.55 -7.57
C ALA A 101 -4.25 -11.90 -8.01
N TYR A 102 -4.57 -12.03 -9.30
CA TYR A 102 -5.08 -13.25 -9.90
C TYR A 102 -4.12 -13.80 -10.94
N ARG A 103 -3.92 -15.12 -10.92
CA ARG A 103 -3.25 -15.88 -11.97
C ARG A 103 -4.27 -16.75 -12.68
N ASP A 104 -4.59 -16.40 -13.92
CA ASP A 104 -5.63 -17.11 -14.68
C ASP A 104 -5.25 -18.56 -15.03
N ARG A 105 -3.95 -18.86 -15.14
CA ARG A 105 -3.46 -20.20 -15.52
C ARG A 105 -3.95 -21.31 -14.58
N ASP A 106 -4.03 -21.02 -13.28
CA ASP A 106 -4.36 -21.98 -12.23
C ASP A 106 -5.49 -21.48 -11.31
N SER A 107 -6.16 -20.38 -11.69
CA SER A 107 -7.21 -19.72 -10.91
C SER A 107 -6.78 -19.33 -9.48
N THR A 108 -5.48 -19.15 -9.24
CA THR A 108 -4.99 -18.78 -7.92
C THR A 108 -5.13 -17.29 -7.69
N ALA A 109 -5.48 -16.91 -6.45
CA ALA A 109 -5.57 -15.53 -6.03
C ALA A 109 -4.80 -15.29 -4.74
N TRP A 110 -4.08 -14.16 -4.66
CA TRP A 110 -3.37 -13.74 -3.46
C TRP A 110 -3.76 -12.31 -3.11
N ARG A 111 -4.18 -12.11 -1.87
CA ARG A 111 -4.47 -10.79 -1.32
C ARG A 111 -3.22 -10.19 -0.69
N SER A 112 -2.96 -8.92 -0.98
CA SER A 112 -1.93 -8.14 -0.28
C SER A 112 -2.27 -7.95 1.21
N PRO A 113 -1.31 -7.51 2.03
CA PRO A 113 -1.65 -6.81 3.27
C PRO A 113 -2.59 -5.62 3.02
N VAL A 114 -3.18 -5.07 4.08
CA VAL A 114 -3.97 -3.84 4.00
C VAL A 114 -3.03 -2.65 4.24
N ALA A 115 -3.01 -1.72 3.29
CA ALA A 115 -2.39 -0.41 3.47
C ALA A 115 -3.42 0.58 4.03
N ILE A 116 -2.94 1.50 4.85
CA ILE A 116 -3.76 2.54 5.48
C ILE A 116 -3.14 3.90 5.14
N PHE A 117 -3.98 4.85 4.74
CA PHE A 117 -3.58 6.24 4.56
C PHE A 117 -4.62 7.22 5.07
N ARG A 118 -4.21 8.48 5.22
CA ARG A 118 -5.05 9.61 5.59
C ARG A 118 -4.60 10.83 4.81
N LEU A 119 -5.55 11.71 4.47
CA LEU A 119 -5.20 12.95 3.82
C LEU A 119 -4.53 13.94 4.79
N GLU A 120 -3.46 14.59 4.32
CA GLU A 120 -2.86 15.76 4.95
C GLU A 120 -3.84 16.91 4.92
N GLY A 121 -4.10 17.49 6.10
CA GLY A 121 -4.90 18.70 6.22
C GLY A 121 -4.84 19.21 7.65
N GLU A 122 -4.71 20.53 7.80
CA GLU A 122 -5.05 21.18 9.05
C GLU A 122 -6.57 21.02 9.20
N GLY A 123 -7.02 20.04 9.99
CA GLY A 123 -8.36 20.12 10.56
C GLY A 123 -8.41 21.47 11.26
N ARG A 124 -9.17 22.43 10.72
CA ARG A 124 -9.14 23.85 11.08
C ARG A 124 -8.80 23.99 12.57
N ARG A 125 -7.56 24.41 12.90
CA ARG A 125 -7.30 24.95 14.24
C ARG A 125 -8.23 26.16 14.34
N MET A 126 -9.28 26.04 15.14
CA MET A 126 -10.10 27.16 15.51
C MET A 126 -9.14 28.25 16.02
N PRO A 127 -9.21 29.49 15.49
CA PRO A 127 -8.40 30.57 16.03
C PRO A 127 -8.66 30.64 17.54
N PRO A 128 -7.63 30.86 18.39
CA PRO A 128 -7.87 31.06 19.81
C PRO A 128 -8.91 32.17 19.98
N LEU A 129 -9.99 31.89 20.72
CA LEU A 129 -11.00 32.89 21.06
C LEU A 129 -10.30 34.12 21.65
N PRO A 130 -10.71 35.35 21.31
CA PRO A 130 -10.21 36.54 21.99
C PRO A 130 -10.46 36.36 23.50
N LYS A 131 -9.42 36.57 24.31
CA LYS A 131 -9.60 36.63 25.77
C LYS A 131 -10.53 37.82 26.09
N PRO A 132 -11.39 37.68 27.13
CA PRO A 132 -12.35 38.71 27.52
C PRO A 132 -11.67 40.02 27.91
#